data_AF-A0A962RR48-F1
#
_entry.id   AF-A0A962RR48-F1
#
_cell.length_a   1.000
_cell.length_b   1.000
_cell.length_c   1.000
_cell.angle_alpha   90.00
_cell.angle_beta   90.00
_cell.angle_gamma   90.00
#
_symmetry.space_group_name_H-M   'P 1'
#
loop_
_entity.id
_entity.type
_entity.pdbx_description
1 polymer ?
#
loop_
_entity_poly.entity_id
_entity_poly.type
_entity_poly.pdbx_seq_one_letter_code
_entity_poly.pdbx_strand_id
1 'polypeptide(L)'
;DLPAWLPGPLVPAAAEAAVEFDWAGIDARHVGTVTHRLLQDWGQRRERPPPGTWIEGARRFAEVQLRALGMAQARVAGAVEEVAAALAVALAGDRATWLFDPTHAEAAAELALGWTSADEVRRLVIDRTFVDADGTRWIVDFKTGTHAGGDLAGWLDAEQARYRPQLERYAAALAALEPRPIRLGLYFPLVDGWREWGYAGGA
;
A
#
# COMPACT_ATOMS: atom_id res chain seq x y z
N ASP A 1 -17.23 14.93 16.59
CA ASP A 1 -16.30 14.08 17.35
C ASP A 1 -15.88 12.87 16.53
N LEU A 2 -14.63 12.88 16.09
CA LEU A 2 -14.00 11.75 15.41
C LEU A 2 -13.69 10.67 16.46
N PRO A 3 -13.99 9.38 16.20
CA PRO A 3 -13.76 8.34 17.19
C PRO A 3 -12.25 8.18 17.51
N ALA A 4 -11.94 7.89 18.78
CA ALA A 4 -10.59 7.88 19.35
C ALA A 4 -9.63 6.82 18.76
N TRP A 5 -10.09 5.97 17.85
CA TRP A 5 -9.30 4.93 17.18
C TRP A 5 -8.76 5.35 15.81
N LEU A 6 -9.02 6.57 15.35
CA LEU A 6 -8.54 7.04 14.04
C LEU A 6 -7.05 7.42 14.09
N PRO A 7 -6.25 7.03 13.08
CA PRO A 7 -4.83 7.38 13.03
C PRO A 7 -4.65 8.89 12.81
N GLY A 8 -3.54 9.46 13.32
CA GLY A 8 -3.28 10.91 13.36
C GLY A 8 -3.24 11.60 11.98
N PRO A 9 -3.23 12.93 11.89
CA PRO A 9 -3.25 13.64 10.60
C PRO A 9 -2.00 13.37 9.74
N LEU A 10 -2.17 13.30 8.41
CA LEU A 10 -1.05 13.34 7.46
C LEU A 10 -0.43 14.75 7.43
N VAL A 11 0.90 14.84 7.40
CA VAL A 11 1.63 16.09 7.19
C VAL A 11 2.12 16.11 5.73
N PRO A 12 1.75 17.11 4.90
CA PRO A 12 2.16 17.14 3.51
C PRO A 12 3.62 17.58 3.38
N ALA A 13 4.36 16.94 2.46
CA ALA A 13 5.61 17.46 1.91
C ALA A 13 5.28 18.41 0.75
N ALA A 14 5.81 19.64 0.80
CA ALA A 14 5.47 20.72 -0.12
C ALA A 14 5.88 20.44 -1.58
N ALA A 15 5.02 20.78 -2.54
CA ALA A 15 5.36 20.91 -3.96
C ALA A 15 4.46 21.95 -4.66
N GLU A 16 5.08 22.80 -5.50
CA GLU A 16 4.47 23.87 -6.31
C GLU A 16 3.97 23.38 -7.70
N ALA A 17 3.13 24.23 -8.31
CA ALA A 17 2.10 24.06 -9.36
C ALA A 17 2.44 23.58 -10.80
N ALA A 18 1.48 22.89 -11.43
CA ALA A 18 0.93 23.17 -12.79
C ALA A 18 -0.47 22.53 -12.99
N VAL A 19 -1.37 23.12 -13.78
CA VAL A 19 -2.85 23.06 -13.62
C VAL A 19 -3.57 22.25 -14.72
N GLU A 20 -4.63 21.52 -14.31
CA GLU A 20 -5.66 20.77 -15.05
C GLU A 20 -5.40 19.32 -15.47
N PHE A 21 -4.33 18.98 -16.22
CA PHE A 21 -3.98 17.56 -16.44
C PHE A 21 -3.35 16.90 -15.20
N ASP A 22 -2.79 17.71 -14.31
CA ASP A 22 -2.14 17.28 -13.07
C ASP A 22 -3.18 16.97 -11.97
N TRP A 23 -4.34 17.63 -11.96
CA TRP A 23 -5.33 17.45 -10.89
C TRP A 23 -5.91 16.03 -10.83
N ALA A 24 -6.16 15.39 -11.98
CA ALA A 24 -6.60 13.99 -12.00
C ALA A 24 -5.50 13.06 -11.44
N GLY A 25 -4.22 13.37 -11.69
CA GLY A 25 -3.09 12.65 -11.13
C GLY A 25 -2.89 12.89 -9.63
N ILE A 26 -3.08 14.13 -9.18
CA ILE A 26 -3.01 14.54 -7.76
C ILE A 26 -4.17 13.92 -6.97
N ASP A 27 -5.40 14.00 -7.47
CA ASP A 27 -6.57 13.39 -6.84
C ASP A 27 -6.39 11.87 -6.73
N ALA A 28 -5.96 11.20 -7.81
CA ALA A 28 -5.67 9.77 -7.80
C ALA A 28 -4.55 9.43 -6.79
N ARG A 29 -3.52 10.26 -6.68
CA ARG A 29 -2.45 10.10 -5.67
C ARG A 29 -2.98 10.26 -4.25
N HIS A 30 -3.91 11.18 -4.00
CA HIS A 30 -4.55 11.36 -2.70
C HIS A 30 -5.43 10.17 -2.33
N VAL A 31 -6.31 9.73 -3.24
CA VAL A 31 -7.11 8.49 -3.09
C VAL A 31 -6.19 7.32 -2.77
N GLY A 32 -5.10 7.20 -3.52
CA GLY A 32 -4.14 6.14 -3.34
C GLY A 32 -3.44 6.15 -1.99
N THR A 33 -3.03 7.33 -1.53
CA THR A 33 -2.38 7.54 -0.24
C THR A 33 -3.32 7.16 0.91
N VAL A 34 -4.58 7.60 0.84
CA VAL A 34 -5.60 7.32 1.86
C VAL A 34 -5.96 5.83 1.87
N THR A 35 -6.13 5.21 0.70
CA THR A 35 -6.42 3.78 0.57
C THR A 35 -5.30 2.93 1.14
N HIS A 36 -4.04 3.23 0.79
CA HIS A 36 -2.88 2.53 1.32
C HIS A 36 -2.84 2.58 2.85
N ARG A 37 -3.02 3.78 3.42
CA ARG A 37 -3.03 3.97 4.87
C ARG A 37 -4.13 3.18 5.57
N LEU A 38 -5.33 3.14 5.00
CA LEU A 38 -6.46 2.37 5.54
C LEU A 38 -6.18 0.86 5.49
N LEU A 39 -5.55 0.35 4.43
CA LEU A 39 -5.16 -1.06 4.34
C LEU A 39 -4.03 -1.43 5.31
N GLN A 40 -3.09 -0.53 5.56
CA GLN A 40 -2.08 -0.72 6.60
C GLN A 40 -2.74 -0.84 7.99
N ASP A 41 -3.64 0.07 8.33
CA ASP A 41 -4.42 0.02 9.58
C ASP A 41 -5.17 -1.31 9.69
N TRP A 42 -5.86 -1.74 8.63
CA TRP A 42 -6.51 -3.05 8.59
C TRP A 42 -5.55 -4.21 8.88
N GLY A 43 -4.37 -4.19 8.26
CA GLY A 43 -3.36 -5.23 8.37
C GLY A 43 -2.62 -5.29 9.71
N GLN A 44 -2.69 -4.24 10.53
CA GLN A 44 -2.08 -4.18 11.87
C GLN A 44 -3.05 -4.57 13.00
N ARG A 45 -4.36 -4.60 12.72
CA ARG A 45 -5.38 -4.94 13.72
C ARG A 45 -5.33 -6.40 14.11
N ARG A 46 -5.28 -6.65 15.43
CA ARG A 46 -5.44 -7.97 16.04
C ARG A 46 -6.89 -8.47 15.95
N GLU A 47 -7.84 -7.56 16.14
CA GLU A 47 -9.27 -7.83 16.06
C GLU A 47 -9.88 -6.94 14.98
N ARG A 48 -10.62 -7.56 14.06
CA ARG A 48 -11.21 -6.87 12.92
C ARG A 48 -12.73 -6.87 13.05
N PRO A 49 -13.37 -5.69 12.95
CA PRO A 49 -14.82 -5.65 12.80
C PRO A 49 -15.21 -6.25 11.44
N PRO A 50 -16.50 -6.58 11.24
CA PRO A 50 -17.01 -6.95 9.92
C PRO A 50 -16.59 -5.92 8.86
N PRO A 51 -16.09 -6.34 7.68
CA PRO A 51 -15.55 -5.43 6.67
C PRO A 51 -16.48 -4.26 6.32
N GLY A 52 -17.78 -4.52 6.14
CA GLY A 52 -18.76 -3.47 5.84
C GLY A 52 -18.86 -2.39 6.93
N THR A 53 -18.86 -2.78 8.20
CA THR A 53 -18.88 -1.83 9.33
C THR A 53 -17.60 -1.01 9.40
N TRP A 54 -16.46 -1.65 9.11
CA TRP A 54 -15.18 -0.94 9.08
C TRP A 54 -15.10 0.07 7.95
N ILE A 55 -15.53 -0.31 6.73
CA ILE A 55 -15.52 0.54 5.55
C ILE A 55 -16.35 1.81 5.79
N GLU A 56 -17.48 1.73 6.49
CA GLU A 56 -18.26 2.90 6.86
C GLU A 56 -17.48 3.89 7.73
N GLY A 57 -16.72 3.39 8.71
CA GLY A 57 -15.79 4.22 9.49
C GLY A 57 -14.66 4.80 8.64
N ALA A 58 -14.14 4.00 7.70
CA ALA A 58 -13.08 4.37 6.78
C ALA A 58 -13.50 5.53 5.85
N ARG A 59 -14.77 5.61 5.45
CA ARG A 59 -15.31 6.72 4.64
C ARG A 59 -15.13 8.08 5.32
N ARG A 60 -15.47 8.16 6.61
CA ARG A 60 -15.33 9.40 7.40
C ARG A 60 -13.87 9.81 7.54
N PHE A 61 -12.99 8.83 7.76
CA PHE A 61 -11.56 9.07 7.79
C PHE A 61 -11.05 9.58 6.44
N ALA A 62 -11.43 8.91 5.35
CA ALA A 62 -11.04 9.28 4.01
C ALA A 62 -11.47 10.71 3.67
N GLU A 63 -12.70 11.10 4.01
CA GLU A 63 -13.19 12.46 3.81
C GLU A 63 -12.28 13.51 4.47
N VAL A 64 -11.93 13.30 5.74
CA VAL A 64 -11.05 14.21 6.50
C VAL A 64 -9.65 14.27 5.89
N GLN A 65 -9.07 13.11 5.54
CA GLN A 65 -7.71 13.06 5.00
C GLN A 65 -7.62 13.67 3.60
N LEU A 66 -8.59 13.37 2.72
CA LEU A 66 -8.61 13.92 1.36
C LEU A 66 -8.70 15.44 1.38
N ARG A 67 -9.53 16.01 2.26
CA ARG A 67 -9.57 17.48 2.48
C ARG A 67 -8.24 18.02 3.01
N ALA A 68 -7.62 17.33 3.98
CA ALA A 68 -6.33 17.75 4.55
C ALA A 68 -5.18 17.71 3.52
N LEU A 69 -5.27 16.82 2.53
CA LEU A 69 -4.36 16.76 1.39
C LEU A 69 -4.63 17.85 0.34
N GLY A 70 -5.63 18.73 0.55
CA GLY A 70 -5.95 19.84 -0.35
C GLY A 70 -6.88 19.49 -1.51
N MET A 71 -7.54 18.32 -1.46
CA MET A 71 -8.53 17.96 -2.48
C MET A 71 -9.70 18.94 -2.50
N ALA A 72 -10.11 19.37 -3.69
CA ALA A 72 -11.22 20.29 -3.87
C ALA A 72 -12.53 19.71 -3.32
N GLN A 73 -13.32 20.51 -2.59
CA GLN A 73 -14.56 20.06 -1.94
C GLN A 73 -15.53 19.33 -2.88
N ALA A 74 -15.60 19.74 -4.14
CA ALA A 74 -16.45 19.11 -5.15
C ALA A 74 -16.02 17.68 -5.54
N ARG A 75 -14.74 17.33 -5.31
CA ARG A 75 -14.15 16.02 -5.63
C ARG A 75 -14.17 15.04 -4.47
N VAL A 76 -14.13 15.55 -3.23
CA VAL A 76 -14.00 14.73 -2.01
C VAL A 76 -15.06 13.62 -1.93
N ALA A 77 -16.33 13.92 -2.20
CA ALA A 77 -17.38 12.90 -2.11
C ALA A 77 -17.14 11.72 -3.07
N GLY A 78 -16.78 12.01 -4.32
CA GLY A 78 -16.45 10.96 -5.30
C GLY A 78 -15.21 10.18 -4.91
N ALA A 79 -14.17 10.86 -4.46
CA ALA A 79 -12.92 10.22 -4.01
C ALA A 79 -13.12 9.32 -2.77
N VAL A 80 -14.04 9.67 -1.85
CA VAL A 80 -14.42 8.80 -0.73
C VAL A 80 -15.06 7.51 -1.22
N GLU A 81 -15.93 7.58 -2.24
CA GLU A 81 -16.50 6.38 -2.86
C GLU A 81 -15.44 5.54 -3.56
N GLU A 82 -14.47 6.16 -4.23
CA GLU A 82 -13.33 5.47 -4.85
C GLU A 82 -12.50 4.70 -3.80
N VAL A 83 -12.18 5.34 -2.67
CA VAL A 83 -11.49 4.69 -1.53
C VAL A 83 -12.34 3.52 -0.99
N ALA A 84 -13.63 3.74 -0.74
CA ALA A 84 -14.50 2.71 -0.17
C ALA A 84 -14.67 1.51 -1.10
N ALA A 85 -14.78 1.74 -2.41
CA ALA A 85 -14.82 0.69 -3.42
C ALA A 85 -13.52 -0.11 -3.44
N ALA A 86 -12.36 0.56 -3.38
CA ALA A 86 -11.05 -0.09 -3.30
C ALA A 86 -10.94 -1.03 -2.10
N LEU A 87 -11.39 -0.56 -0.93
CA LEU A 87 -11.38 -1.34 0.30
C LEU A 87 -12.36 -2.51 0.22
N ALA A 88 -13.54 -2.33 -0.36
CA ALA A 88 -14.52 -3.40 -0.53
C ALA A 88 -13.99 -4.51 -1.45
N VAL A 89 -13.41 -4.15 -2.60
CA VAL A 89 -12.78 -5.10 -3.52
C VAL A 89 -11.65 -5.83 -2.83
N ALA A 90 -10.73 -5.10 -2.20
CA ALA A 90 -9.60 -5.70 -1.53
C ALA A 90 -10.05 -6.66 -0.42
N LEU A 91 -10.91 -6.23 0.50
CA LEU A 91 -11.32 -7.04 1.66
C LEU A 91 -12.23 -8.23 1.31
N ALA A 92 -12.79 -8.27 0.10
CA ALA A 92 -13.50 -9.43 -0.42
C ALA A 92 -12.57 -10.44 -1.13
N GLY A 93 -11.35 -10.04 -1.47
CA GLY A 93 -10.41 -10.86 -2.22
C GLY A 93 -9.66 -11.89 -1.37
N ASP A 94 -9.40 -13.06 -1.95
CA ASP A 94 -8.57 -14.11 -1.34
C ASP A 94 -7.15 -13.61 -1.08
N ARG A 95 -6.64 -12.74 -1.97
CA ARG A 95 -5.28 -12.20 -1.83
C ARG A 95 -5.14 -11.31 -0.61
N ALA A 96 -6.09 -10.42 -0.36
CA ALA A 96 -6.06 -9.61 0.85
C ALA A 96 -6.24 -10.47 2.11
N THR A 97 -7.10 -11.49 2.06
CA THR A 97 -7.26 -12.44 3.16
C THR A 97 -5.93 -13.07 3.53
N TRP A 98 -5.17 -13.57 2.54
CA TRP A 98 -3.83 -14.10 2.76
C TRP A 98 -2.83 -13.03 3.20
N LEU A 99 -2.80 -11.85 2.56
CA LEU A 99 -1.87 -10.76 2.92
C LEU A 99 -2.02 -10.33 4.38
N PHE A 100 -3.26 -10.31 4.87
CA PHE A 100 -3.62 -9.86 6.20
C PHE A 100 -3.88 -11.02 7.17
N ASP A 101 -3.50 -12.25 6.85
CA ASP A 101 -3.65 -13.37 7.77
C ASP A 101 -2.90 -13.08 9.09
N PRO A 102 -3.60 -13.09 10.25
CA PRO A 102 -2.97 -12.80 11.55
C PRO A 102 -2.02 -13.91 12.03
N THR A 103 -1.99 -15.06 11.37
CA THR A 103 -1.10 -16.18 11.71
C THR A 103 0.31 -16.01 11.15
N HIS A 104 0.52 -15.09 10.21
CA HIS A 104 1.87 -14.80 9.70
C HIS A 104 2.78 -14.29 10.82
N ALA A 105 3.98 -14.87 10.90
CA ALA A 105 4.97 -14.49 11.89
C ALA A 105 5.68 -13.19 11.49
N GLU A 106 6.19 -12.45 12.49
CA GLU A 106 6.98 -11.23 12.27
C GLU A 106 6.29 -10.20 11.34
N ALA A 107 4.95 -10.17 11.34
CA ALA A 107 4.18 -9.26 10.50
C ALA A 107 4.39 -7.81 10.96
N ALA A 108 4.81 -6.97 10.01
CA ALA A 108 5.03 -5.54 10.21
C ALA A 108 4.50 -4.76 9.01
N ALA A 109 4.17 -3.50 9.26
CA ALA A 109 3.83 -2.52 8.23
C ALA A 109 4.66 -1.24 8.48
N GLU A 110 4.98 -0.52 7.41
CA GLU A 110 5.87 0.64 7.43
C GLU A 110 7.24 0.36 8.07
N LEU A 111 7.80 -0.84 7.83
CA LEU A 111 9.09 -1.24 8.41
C LEU A 111 10.21 -0.37 7.84
N ALA A 112 10.77 0.49 8.68
CA ALA A 112 11.90 1.33 8.33
C ALA A 112 13.21 0.56 8.46
N LEU A 113 13.99 0.50 7.38
CA LEU A 113 15.31 -0.09 7.33
C LEU A 113 16.35 0.98 7.00
N GLY A 114 17.45 0.97 7.74
CA GLY A 114 18.66 1.69 7.35
C GLY A 114 19.41 0.86 6.30
N TRP A 115 19.68 1.45 5.14
CA TRP A 115 20.48 0.82 4.10
C TRP A 115 21.72 1.65 3.84
N THR A 116 22.89 1.04 4.02
CA THR A 116 24.18 1.67 3.77
C THR A 116 24.76 1.13 2.46
N SER A 117 24.99 2.03 1.51
CA SER A 117 25.90 1.80 0.38
C SER A 117 27.21 2.56 0.61
N ALA A 118 28.23 2.31 -0.22
CA ALA A 118 29.57 2.89 -0.06
C ALA A 118 29.55 4.43 0.13
N ASP A 119 28.57 5.12 -0.46
CA ASP A 119 28.51 6.59 -0.48
C ASP A 119 27.28 7.19 0.21
N GLU A 120 26.32 6.37 0.72
CA GLU A 120 25.07 6.91 1.25
C GLU A 120 24.36 5.99 2.26
N VAL A 121 23.85 6.58 3.34
CA VAL A 121 22.85 5.96 4.24
C VAL A 121 21.47 6.40 3.78
N ARG A 122 20.66 5.45 3.30
CA ARG A 122 19.26 5.70 2.92
C ARG A 122 18.31 5.03 3.89
N ARG A 123 17.18 5.69 4.16
CA ARG A 123 16.05 5.07 4.85
C ARG A 123 15.12 4.44 3.81
N LEU A 124 14.93 3.12 3.90
CA LEU A 124 13.94 2.38 3.14
C LEU A 124 12.71 2.16 4.03
N VAL A 125 11.51 2.21 3.47
CA VAL A 125 10.27 1.92 4.20
C VAL A 125 9.50 0.88 3.40
N ILE A 126 9.30 -0.29 4.01
CA ILE A 126 8.55 -1.39 3.41
C ILE A 126 7.09 -1.28 3.87
N ASP A 127 6.16 -1.23 2.92
CA ASP A 127 4.73 -1.10 3.21
C ASP A 127 4.23 -2.24 4.09
N ARG A 128 4.54 -3.50 3.73
CA ARG A 128 4.22 -4.67 4.53
C ARG A 128 5.26 -5.77 4.38
N THR A 129 5.57 -6.43 5.49
CA THR A 129 6.40 -7.64 5.50
C THR A 129 5.93 -8.62 6.55
N PHE A 130 6.14 -9.90 6.31
CA PHE A 130 5.83 -10.98 7.23
C PHE A 130 6.58 -12.25 6.82
N VAL A 131 6.56 -13.27 7.68
CA VAL A 131 7.04 -14.62 7.40
C VAL A 131 5.84 -15.55 7.33
N ASP A 132 5.69 -16.25 6.21
CA ASP A 132 4.60 -17.21 6.02
C ASP A 132 4.87 -18.55 6.76
N ALA A 133 3.91 -19.47 6.69
CA ALA A 133 3.99 -20.78 7.35
C ALA A 133 5.16 -21.65 6.84
N ASP A 134 5.66 -21.40 5.62
CA ASP A 134 6.77 -22.12 5.01
C ASP A 134 8.13 -21.50 5.37
N GLY A 135 8.14 -20.43 6.19
CA GLY A 135 9.36 -19.73 6.60
C GLY A 135 9.90 -18.76 5.55
N THR A 136 9.09 -18.38 4.55
CA THR A 136 9.46 -17.42 3.51
C THR A 136 9.14 -16.00 3.96
N ARG A 137 10.15 -15.11 3.87
CA ARG A 137 9.97 -13.68 4.11
C ARG A 137 9.29 -13.04 2.89
N TRP A 138 8.12 -12.47 3.11
CA TRP A 138 7.42 -11.67 2.11
C TRP A 138 7.69 -10.18 2.32
N ILE A 139 7.97 -9.49 1.22
CA ILE A 139 8.00 -8.03 1.12
C ILE A 139 6.91 -7.66 0.12
N VAL A 140 5.91 -6.92 0.59
CA VAL A 140 4.76 -6.54 -0.22
C VAL A 140 4.63 -5.03 -0.25
N ASP A 141 4.46 -4.49 -1.45
CA ASP A 141 4.24 -3.07 -1.69
C ASP A 141 2.85 -2.88 -2.33
N PHE A 142 2.11 -1.87 -1.86
CA PHE A 142 0.72 -1.64 -2.26
C PHE A 142 0.65 -0.51 -3.28
N LYS A 143 0.12 -0.81 -4.46
CA LYS A 143 -0.01 0.14 -5.57
C LYS A 143 -1.47 0.48 -5.80
N THR A 144 -1.77 1.76 -5.71
CA THR A 144 -3.11 2.33 -5.89
C THR A 144 -3.27 3.02 -7.25
N GLY A 145 -2.39 2.71 -8.19
CA GLY A 145 -2.53 3.15 -9.58
C GLY A 145 -3.84 2.63 -10.18
N THR A 146 -4.49 3.49 -10.97
CA THR A 146 -5.71 3.15 -11.70
C THR A 146 -5.35 2.67 -13.11
N HIS A 147 -6.02 1.61 -13.57
CA HIS A 147 -6.01 1.17 -14.95
C HIS A 147 -7.35 1.50 -15.60
N ALA A 148 -7.33 2.34 -16.62
CA ALA A 148 -8.51 2.69 -17.42
C ALA A 148 -8.35 2.03 -18.80
N GLY A 149 -8.58 0.72 -18.91
CA GLY A 149 -8.41 0.00 -20.17
C GLY A 149 -8.71 -1.51 -20.10
N GLY A 150 -8.62 -2.18 -21.24
CA GLY A 150 -8.99 -3.60 -21.39
C GLY A 150 -7.91 -4.62 -21.01
N ASP A 151 -6.62 -4.25 -21.03
CA ASP A 151 -5.52 -5.19 -20.74
C ASP A 151 -4.96 -5.01 -19.33
N LEU A 152 -5.70 -5.55 -18.36
CA LEU A 152 -5.28 -5.54 -16.96
C LEU A 152 -3.98 -6.34 -16.74
N ALA A 153 -3.81 -7.46 -17.43
CA ALA A 153 -2.65 -8.33 -17.26
C ALA A 153 -1.36 -7.66 -17.74
N GLY A 154 -1.37 -7.07 -18.95
CA GLY A 154 -0.23 -6.33 -19.48
C GLY A 154 0.12 -5.11 -18.64
N TRP A 155 -0.87 -4.40 -18.07
CA TRP A 155 -0.63 -3.31 -17.15
C TRP A 155 0.07 -3.77 -15.85
N LEU A 156 -0.40 -4.86 -15.25
CA LEU A 156 0.23 -5.43 -14.05
C LEU A 156 1.67 -5.89 -14.31
N ASP A 157 1.95 -6.46 -15.48
CA ASP A 157 3.32 -6.85 -15.88
C ASP A 157 4.24 -5.64 -16.05
N ALA A 158 3.72 -4.56 -16.66
CA ALA A 158 4.47 -3.31 -16.82
C ALA A 158 4.78 -2.67 -15.45
N GLU A 159 3.82 -2.65 -14.52
CA GLU A 159 4.04 -2.14 -13.18
C GLU A 159 5.01 -3.03 -12.38
N GLN A 160 4.97 -4.35 -12.53
CA GLN A 160 6.01 -5.22 -11.97
C GLN A 160 7.40 -4.86 -12.47
N ALA A 161 7.58 -4.69 -13.78
CA ALA A 161 8.87 -4.30 -14.35
C ALA A 161 9.35 -2.94 -13.79
N ARG A 162 8.42 -1.99 -13.63
CA ARG A 162 8.69 -0.65 -13.10
C ARG A 162 9.14 -0.66 -11.64
N TYR A 163 8.47 -1.43 -10.78
CA TYR A 163 8.76 -1.44 -9.34
C TYR A 163 9.76 -2.51 -8.90
N ARG A 164 10.12 -3.46 -9.78
CA ARG A 164 11.11 -4.50 -9.50
C ARG A 164 12.39 -3.96 -8.86
N PRO A 165 13.07 -2.92 -9.40
CA PRO A 165 14.30 -2.43 -8.81
C PRO A 165 14.12 -1.87 -7.39
N GLN A 166 12.93 -1.36 -7.06
CA GLN A 166 12.63 -0.88 -5.72
C GLN A 166 12.48 -2.04 -4.73
N LEU A 167 11.65 -3.02 -5.06
CA LEU A 167 11.42 -4.17 -4.17
C LEU A 167 12.69 -5.02 -4.01
N GLU A 168 13.49 -5.16 -5.06
CA GLU A 168 14.77 -5.88 -4.98
C GLU A 168 15.79 -5.14 -4.08
N ARG A 169 15.75 -3.81 -3.97
CA ARG A 169 16.54 -3.07 -2.96
C ARG A 169 16.07 -3.37 -1.54
N TYR A 170 14.77 -3.47 -1.31
CA TYR A 170 14.23 -3.88 0.00
C TYR A 170 14.66 -5.30 0.35
N ALA A 171 14.59 -6.22 -0.61
CA ALA A 171 15.04 -7.60 -0.43
C ALA A 171 16.54 -7.68 -0.16
N ALA A 172 17.37 -6.92 -0.88
CA ALA A 172 18.81 -6.86 -0.61
C ALA A 172 19.13 -6.38 0.80
N ALA A 173 18.42 -5.34 1.29
CA ALA A 173 18.59 -4.85 2.65
C ALA A 173 18.18 -5.88 3.70
N LEU A 174 17.06 -6.59 3.51
CA LEU A 174 16.63 -7.65 4.44
C LEU A 174 17.50 -8.91 4.37
N ALA A 175 17.94 -9.32 3.19
CA ALA A 175 18.81 -10.48 3.00
C ALA A 175 20.17 -10.31 3.70
N ALA A 176 20.62 -9.07 3.92
CA ALA A 176 21.82 -8.79 4.71
C ALA A 176 21.61 -9.02 6.22
N LEU A 177 20.36 -9.09 6.69
CA LEU A 177 19.99 -9.22 8.10
C LEU A 177 19.52 -10.65 8.45
N GLU A 178 19.06 -11.42 7.47
CA GLU A 178 18.54 -12.78 7.69
C GLU A 178 18.75 -13.72 6.48
N PRO A 179 18.85 -15.04 6.71
CA PRO A 179 19.12 -16.02 5.64
C PRO A 179 17.88 -16.60 4.96
N ARG A 180 16.67 -16.15 5.32
CA ARG A 180 15.41 -16.75 4.82
C ARG A 180 15.24 -16.49 3.31
N PRO A 181 14.55 -17.39 2.58
CA PRO A 181 14.14 -17.08 1.22
C PRO A 181 13.21 -15.86 1.23
N ILE A 182 13.39 -14.96 0.27
CA ILE A 182 12.59 -13.73 0.14
C ILE A 182 11.73 -13.80 -1.12
N ARG A 183 10.43 -13.54 -0.95
CA ARG A 183 9.51 -13.30 -2.06
C ARG A 183 9.01 -11.86 -2.04
N LEU A 184 8.83 -11.33 -3.25
CA LEU A 184 8.42 -9.96 -3.51
C LEU A 184 7.01 -9.98 -4.07
N GLY A 185 6.16 -9.07 -3.60
CA GLY A 185 4.77 -8.95 -4.00
C GLY A 185 4.37 -7.51 -4.30
N LEU A 186 3.63 -7.31 -5.39
CA LEU A 186 2.92 -6.07 -5.68
C LEU A 186 1.43 -6.35 -5.63
N TYR A 187 0.75 -5.62 -4.75
CA TYR A 187 -0.70 -5.73 -4.60
C TYR A 187 -1.39 -4.47 -5.09
N PHE A 188 -2.45 -4.64 -5.89
CA PHE A 188 -3.22 -3.55 -6.49
C PHE A 188 -4.66 -3.58 -5.98
N PRO A 189 -4.97 -2.91 -4.85
CA PRO A 189 -6.23 -3.11 -4.13
C PRO A 189 -7.48 -2.78 -4.95
N LEU A 190 -7.39 -1.82 -5.87
CA LEU A 190 -8.51 -1.35 -6.70
C LEU A 190 -9.02 -2.40 -7.68
N VAL A 191 -8.18 -3.35 -8.06
CA VAL A 191 -8.47 -4.36 -9.09
C VAL A 191 -8.20 -5.78 -8.58
N ASP A 192 -7.97 -5.94 -7.26
CA ASP A 192 -7.45 -7.16 -6.62
C ASP A 192 -6.28 -7.78 -7.41
N GLY A 193 -5.43 -6.92 -7.97
CA GLY A 193 -4.33 -7.32 -8.83
C GLY A 193 -3.14 -7.82 -8.02
N TRP A 194 -2.45 -8.84 -8.51
CA TRP A 194 -1.30 -9.43 -7.84
C TRP A 194 -0.17 -9.77 -8.80
N ARG A 195 1.07 -9.44 -8.40
CA ARG A 195 2.30 -9.91 -9.03
C ARG A 195 3.29 -10.34 -7.96
N GLU A 196 3.93 -11.48 -8.18
CA GLU A 196 4.93 -12.02 -7.25
C GLU A 196 6.14 -12.60 -8.00
N TRP A 197 7.30 -12.55 -7.35
CA TRP A 197 8.51 -13.21 -7.81
C TRP A 197 9.45 -13.52 -6.64
N GLY A 198 10.36 -14.48 -6.83
CA GLY A 198 11.42 -14.75 -5.86
C GLY A 198 12.56 -13.75 -6.01
N TYR A 199 13.17 -13.34 -4.90
CA TYR A 199 14.42 -12.60 -4.92
C TYR A 199 15.58 -13.61 -5.02
N ALA A 200 16.33 -13.56 -6.11
CA ALA A 200 17.43 -14.50 -6.36
C ALA A 200 18.75 -14.14 -5.65
N GLY A 201 18.83 -12.95 -5.03
CA GLY A 201 20.10 -12.41 -4.55
C GLY A 201 21.02 -11.97 -5.69
N GLY A 202 21.71 -10.84 -5.52
CA GLY A 202 22.94 -10.63 -6.28
C GLY A 202 24.00 -11.59 -5.72
N ALA A 203 24.56 -12.44 -6.57
CA ALA A 203 25.76 -13.20 -6.26
C ALA A 203 26.94 -12.28 -5.92
#